data_AF-A0A1Q6QZB1-F1
#
_entry.id   AF-A0A1Q6QZB1-F1
#
_cell.length_a   1.000
_cell.length_b   1.000
_cell.length_c   1.000
_cell.angle_alpha   90.00
_cell.angle_beta   90.00
_cell.angle_gamma   90.00
#
_symmetry.space_group_name_H-M   'P 1'
#
loop_
_entity.id
_entity.type
_entity.pdbx_description
1 polymer ?
#
loop_
_entity_poly.entity_id
_entity_poly.type
_entity_poly.pdbx_seq_one_letter_code
_entity_poly.pdbx_strand_id
1 'polypeptide(L)'
;MFETLTIDVTNVKKILKCCPYYDDIINSDIMYNDDLSIDLIEWYKDIIFSCNGDNEEDIKIIRNIDRCMYIYINDNKYKKGLKKRIINNDINLNDNYKEVVNKILNYTEEYEENELLNITSTKWI
;
A
#
# COMPACT_ATOMS: atom_id res chain seq x y z
N MET A 1 17.77 -4.86 28.22
CA MET A 1 18.68 -4.34 27.19
C MET A 1 17.95 -4.54 25.89
N PHE A 2 17.40 -3.48 25.30
CA PHE A 2 16.49 -3.56 24.16
C PHE A 2 17.29 -3.95 22.92
N GLU A 3 16.92 -5.08 22.33
CA GLU A 3 17.47 -5.55 21.06
C GLU A 3 17.09 -4.50 19.99
N THR A 4 18.07 -3.69 19.59
CA THR A 4 17.94 -2.85 18.41
C THR A 4 17.84 -3.79 17.21
N LEU A 5 16.61 -4.04 16.75
CA LEU A 5 16.32 -4.61 15.44
C LEU A 5 17.09 -3.75 14.44
N THR A 6 18.24 -4.27 14.01
CA THR A 6 19.12 -3.58 13.09
C THR A 6 18.45 -3.74 11.74
N ILE A 7 17.57 -2.79 11.41
CA ILE A 7 16.97 -2.71 10.08
C ILE A 7 18.14 -2.59 9.11
N ASP A 8 18.41 -3.67 8.39
CA ASP A 8 19.59 -3.77 7.55
C ASP A 8 19.42 -2.76 6.39
N VAL A 9 20.15 -1.66 6.45
CA VAL A 9 20.03 -0.54 5.48
C VAL A 9 20.29 -1.03 4.05
N THR A 10 21.04 -2.13 3.91
CA THR A 10 21.30 -2.84 2.65
C THR A 10 20.02 -3.46 2.09
N ASN A 11 19.21 -4.05 2.96
CA ASN A 11 17.96 -4.71 2.63
C ASN A 11 16.90 -3.70 2.16
N VAL A 12 16.77 -2.59 2.88
CA VAL A 12 15.87 -1.48 2.51
C VAL A 12 16.27 -0.88 1.16
N LYS A 13 17.57 -0.67 0.90
CA LYS A 13 18.04 -0.18 -0.41
C LYS A 13 17.77 -1.14 -1.55
N LYS A 14 17.81 -2.45 -1.31
CA LYS A 14 17.41 -3.47 -2.30
C LYS A 14 15.92 -3.39 -2.61
N ILE A 15 15.09 -3.29 -1.58
CA ILE A 15 13.63 -3.19 -1.71
C ILE A 15 13.25 -1.88 -2.43
N LEU A 16 13.82 -0.74 -2.01
CA LEU A 16 13.60 0.55 -2.66
C LEU A 16 14.01 0.53 -4.14
N LYS A 17 15.06 -0.21 -4.51
CA LYS A 17 15.41 -0.44 -5.92
C LYS A 17 14.33 -1.21 -6.70
N CYS A 18 13.53 -2.03 -6.03
CA CYS A 18 12.40 -2.75 -6.61
C CYS A 18 11.09 -1.94 -6.62
N CYS A 19 11.03 -0.80 -5.92
CA CYS A 19 9.86 0.06 -5.77
C CYS A 19 10.06 1.37 -6.56
N PRO A 20 9.78 1.41 -7.86
CA PRO A 20 9.98 2.61 -8.69
C PRO A 20 9.02 3.74 -8.32
N TYR A 21 7.86 3.43 -7.71
CA TYR A 21 6.83 4.41 -7.40
C TYR A 21 6.95 5.01 -6.00
N TYR A 22 7.83 4.46 -5.14
CA TYR A 22 8.04 4.93 -3.77
C TYR A 22 8.27 6.44 -3.69
N ASP A 23 9.17 6.98 -4.53
CA ASP A 23 9.50 8.40 -4.52
C ASP A 23 8.30 9.27 -4.88
N ASP A 24 7.49 8.83 -5.86
CA ASP A 24 6.26 9.49 -6.30
C ASP A 24 5.17 9.45 -5.22
N ILE A 25 5.09 8.35 -4.47
CA ILE A 25 4.17 8.18 -3.33
C ILE A 25 4.55 9.10 -2.18
N ILE A 26 5.82 9.14 -1.80
CA ILE A 26 6.29 9.96 -0.68
C ILE A 26 6.25 11.46 -1.03
N ASN A 27 6.54 11.82 -2.29
CA ASN A 27 6.44 13.19 -2.78
C ASN A 27 5.04 13.54 -3.31
N SER A 28 4.08 12.62 -3.26
CA SER A 28 2.71 12.91 -3.67
C SER A 28 2.19 14.07 -2.83
N ASP A 29 1.60 15.07 -3.49
CA ASP A 29 0.99 16.23 -2.83
C ASP A 29 -0.32 15.79 -2.17
N ILE A 30 -0.18 15.13 -1.02
CA ILE A 30 -1.29 14.86 -0.13
C ILE A 30 -1.63 16.19 0.54
N MET A 31 -2.86 16.64 0.37
CA MET A 31 -3.38 17.74 1.18
C MET A 31 -3.07 17.47 2.65
N TYR A 32 -2.31 18.39 3.26
CA TYR A 32 -1.81 18.35 4.63
C TYR A 32 -2.90 18.16 5.70
N ASN A 33 -4.17 18.22 5.31
CA ASN A 33 -5.35 18.12 6.17
C ASN A 33 -6.01 16.73 6.14
N ASP A 34 -5.28 15.71 5.68
CA ASP A 34 -5.78 14.35 5.58
C ASP A 34 -4.92 13.38 6.39
N ASP A 35 -5.16 13.40 7.71
CA ASP A 35 -4.43 12.59 8.69
C ASP A 35 -4.39 11.10 8.30
N LEU A 36 -5.48 10.56 7.75
CA LEU A 36 -5.53 9.16 7.30
C LEU A 36 -4.56 8.85 6.16
N SER A 37 -4.40 9.77 5.19
CA SER A 37 -3.43 9.55 4.12
C SER A 37 -1.99 9.68 4.63
N ILE A 38 -1.74 10.55 5.61
CA ILE A 38 -0.42 10.68 6.25
C ILE A 38 -0.10 9.38 6.99
N ASP A 39 -1.01 8.90 7.82
CA ASP A 39 -0.88 7.65 8.59
C ASP A 39 -0.64 6.44 7.65
N LEU A 40 -1.36 6.38 6.52
CA LEU A 40 -1.20 5.32 5.54
C LEU A 40 0.18 5.33 4.86
N ILE A 41 0.73 6.51 4.56
CA ILE A 41 2.07 6.64 3.97
C ILE A 41 3.14 6.30 4.99
N GLU A 42 3.00 6.74 6.24
CA GLU A 42 3.90 6.34 7.33
C GLU A 42 3.87 4.83 7.55
N TRP A 43 2.69 4.22 7.56
CA TRP A 43 2.52 2.77 7.62
C TRP A 43 3.19 2.06 6.43
N TYR A 44 3.01 2.56 5.20
CA TYR A 44 3.69 2.02 4.02
C TYR A 44 5.22 2.10 4.11
N LYS A 45 5.75 3.23 4.62
CA LYS A 45 7.19 3.34 4.92
C LYS A 45 7.61 2.27 5.91
N ASP A 46 6.90 2.15 7.03
CA ASP A 46 7.22 1.21 8.10
C ASP A 46 7.25 -0.24 7.60
N ILE A 47 6.34 -0.63 6.70
CA ILE A 47 6.37 -1.94 6.05
C ILE A 47 7.62 -2.12 5.22
N ILE A 48 7.97 -1.16 4.36
CA ILE A 48 9.17 -1.27 3.53
C ILE A 48 10.42 -1.42 4.39
N PHE A 49 10.45 -0.75 5.54
CA PHE A 49 11.52 -0.89 6.53
C PHE A 49 11.48 -2.23 7.29
N SER A 50 10.30 -2.77 7.58
CA SER A 50 10.10 -4.01 8.31
C SER A 50 10.23 -5.28 7.45
N CYS A 51 10.15 -5.15 6.13
CA CYS A 51 10.11 -6.29 5.22
C CYS A 51 11.52 -6.78 4.82
N ASN A 52 11.65 -8.08 4.54
CA ASN A 52 12.94 -8.73 4.28
C ASN A 52 13.16 -8.96 2.78
N GLY A 53 14.13 -8.27 2.18
CA GLY A 53 14.49 -8.32 0.76
C GLY A 53 15.38 -9.51 0.39
N ASP A 54 15.50 -10.49 1.27
CA ASP A 54 16.05 -11.83 0.98
C ASP A 54 14.92 -12.85 0.74
N ASN A 55 13.70 -12.58 1.22
CA ASN A 55 12.53 -13.42 1.00
C ASN A 55 11.81 -13.02 -0.30
N GLU A 56 11.69 -13.95 -1.24
CA GLU A 56 11.00 -13.70 -2.52
C GLU A 56 9.49 -13.37 -2.35
N GLU A 57 8.82 -13.97 -1.37
CA GLU A 57 7.40 -13.68 -1.08
C GLU A 57 7.20 -12.25 -0.56
N ASP A 58 8.04 -11.83 0.37
CA ASP A 58 8.05 -10.47 0.91
C ASP A 58 8.31 -9.44 -0.21
N ILE A 59 9.27 -9.70 -1.11
CA ILE A 59 9.53 -8.83 -2.27
C ILE A 59 8.30 -8.72 -3.18
N LYS A 60 7.58 -9.82 -3.44
CA LYS A 60 6.35 -9.80 -4.23
C LYS A 60 5.25 -8.97 -3.55
N ILE A 61 5.08 -9.15 -2.24
CA ILE A 61 4.11 -8.41 -1.44
C ILE A 61 4.39 -6.91 -1.51
N ILE A 62 5.63 -6.49 -1.27
CA ILE A 62 6.01 -5.08 -1.31
C ILE A 62 5.77 -4.51 -2.71
N ARG A 63 6.11 -5.25 -3.77
CA ARG A 63 5.88 -4.80 -5.14
C ARG A 63 4.40 -4.61 -5.45
N ASN A 64 3.54 -5.47 -4.92
CA ASN A 64 2.10 -5.31 -5.07
C ASN A 64 1.61 -4.11 -4.26
N ILE A 65 2.08 -3.91 -3.02
CA ILE A 65 1.72 -2.73 -2.22
C ILE A 65 2.20 -1.44 -2.87
N ASP A 66 3.43 -1.39 -3.39
CA ASP A 66 3.98 -0.24 -4.12
C ASP A 66 3.03 0.18 -5.25
N ARG A 67 2.53 -0.81 -6.01
CA ARG A 67 1.51 -0.57 -7.04
C ARG A 67 0.17 -0.11 -6.46
N CYS A 68 -0.30 -0.70 -5.36
CA CYS A 68 -1.55 -0.29 -4.71
C CYS A 68 -1.48 1.15 -4.22
N MET A 69 -0.34 1.53 -3.66
CA MET A 69 -0.11 2.86 -3.13
C MET A 69 0.06 3.89 -4.25
N TYR A 70 0.64 3.49 -5.39
CA TYR A 70 0.62 4.28 -6.61
C TYR A 70 -0.81 4.54 -7.12
N ILE A 71 -1.67 3.50 -7.15
CA ILE A 71 -3.09 3.67 -7.49
C ILE A 71 -3.79 4.58 -6.48
N TYR A 72 -3.43 4.50 -5.19
CA TYR A 72 -3.97 5.36 -4.15
C TYR A 72 -3.67 6.84 -4.33
N ILE A 73 -2.46 7.20 -4.75
CA ILE A 73 -2.12 8.61 -5.02
C ILE A 73 -2.72 9.09 -6.34
N ASN A 74 -2.81 8.23 -7.35
CA ASN A 74 -3.20 8.60 -8.71
C ASN A 74 -4.73 8.55 -8.91
N ASP A 75 -5.42 7.61 -8.26
CA ASP A 75 -6.87 7.42 -8.38
C ASP A 75 -7.62 7.84 -7.09
N ASN A 76 -8.39 8.92 -7.22
CA ASN A 76 -9.13 9.48 -6.10
C ASN A 76 -10.36 8.65 -5.69
N LYS A 77 -10.90 7.79 -6.57
CA LYS A 77 -12.01 6.88 -6.21
C LYS A 77 -11.48 5.77 -5.33
N TYR A 78 -10.38 5.14 -5.71
CA TYR A 78 -9.69 4.13 -4.92
C TYR A 78 -9.28 4.71 -3.56
N LYS A 79 -8.69 5.91 -3.53
CA LYS A 79 -8.36 6.64 -2.30
C LYS A 79 -9.55 6.78 -1.35
N LYS A 80 -10.69 7.23 -1.85
CA LYS A 80 -11.91 7.40 -1.05
C LYS A 80 -12.46 6.07 -0.54
N GLY A 81 -12.44 5.03 -1.36
CA GLY A 81 -12.95 3.72 -0.99
C GLY A 81 -12.07 3.01 0.04
N LEU A 82 -10.74 3.10 -0.12
CA LEU A 82 -9.79 2.55 0.85
C LEU A 82 -9.92 3.27 2.20
N LYS A 83 -9.97 4.62 2.20
CA LYS A 83 -10.23 5.40 3.42
C LYS A 83 -11.51 4.98 4.09
N LYS A 84 -12.58 4.77 3.32
CA LYS A 84 -13.86 4.34 3.88
C LYS A 84 -13.75 2.98 4.57
N ARG A 85 -13.00 2.02 4.02
CA ARG A 85 -12.73 0.72 4.69
C ARG A 85 -11.92 0.90 5.98
N ILE A 86 -10.89 1.75 5.98
CA ILE A 86 -10.10 2.07 7.18
C ILE A 86 -10.99 2.71 8.25
N ILE A 87 -11.80 3.72 7.88
CA ILE A 87 -12.73 4.39 8.79
C ILE A 87 -13.81 3.43 9.33
N ASN A 88 -14.29 2.49 8.50
CA ASN A 88 -15.23 1.46 8.93
C ASN A 88 -14.59 0.40 9.87
N ASN A 89 -13.31 0.56 10.23
CA ASN A 89 -12.54 -0.38 11.04
C ASN A 89 -12.39 -1.77 10.38
N ASP A 90 -12.51 -1.84 9.05
CA ASP A 90 -12.29 -3.05 8.24
C ASP A 90 -10.78 -3.34 8.13
N ILE A 91 -10.00 -2.26 8.02
CA ILE A 91 -8.54 -2.25 7.94
C ILE A 91 -7.99 -1.50 9.14
N ASN A 92 -7.36 -2.20 10.08
CA ASN A 92 -6.73 -1.61 11.26
C ASN A 92 -5.22 -1.58 11.07
N LEU A 93 -4.63 -0.40 10.86
CA LEU A 93 -3.20 -0.22 10.59
C LEU A 93 -2.29 -0.66 11.75
N ASN A 94 -2.85 -0.80 12.95
CA ASN A 94 -2.15 -1.22 14.15
C ASN A 94 -2.15 -2.75 14.33
N ASP A 95 -2.85 -3.48 13.46
CA ASP A 95 -2.86 -4.94 13.43
C ASP A 95 -1.63 -5.49 12.70
N ASN A 96 -1.53 -6.82 12.58
CA ASN A 96 -0.37 -7.45 11.95
C ASN A 96 -0.20 -6.95 10.50
N TYR A 97 1.00 -6.45 10.16
CA TYR A 97 1.30 -5.89 8.84
C TYR A 97 0.86 -6.81 7.70
N LYS A 98 1.06 -8.14 7.81
CA LYS A 98 0.63 -9.10 6.80
C LYS A 98 -0.87 -9.11 6.58
N GLU A 99 -1.65 -8.98 7.65
CA GLU A 99 -3.10 -8.96 7.55
C GLU A 99 -3.59 -7.67 6.89
N VAL A 100 -3.03 -6.54 7.32
CA VAL A 100 -3.36 -5.21 6.76
C VAL A 100 -3.00 -5.15 5.28
N VAL A 101 -1.80 -5.61 4.91
CA VAL A 101 -1.35 -5.81 3.53
C VAL A 101 -2.38 -6.62 2.75
N ASN A 102 -2.77 -7.80 3.25
CA ASN A 102 -3.65 -8.70 2.52
C ASN A 102 -5.06 -8.12 2.35
N LYS A 103 -5.54 -7.34 3.33
CA LYS A 103 -6.81 -6.62 3.23
C LYS A 103 -6.76 -5.52 2.17
N ILE A 104 -5.66 -4.76 2.10
CA ILE A 104 -5.46 -3.72 1.08
C ILE A 104 -5.35 -4.36 -0.32
N LEU A 105 -4.62 -5.47 -0.45
CA LEU A 105 -4.49 -6.20 -1.70
C LEU A 105 -5.85 -6.76 -2.18
N ASN A 106 -6.58 -7.45 -1.30
CA ASN A 106 -7.94 -7.92 -1.61
C ASN A 106 -8.84 -6.76 -2.04
N TYR A 107 -8.78 -5.61 -1.36
CA TYR A 107 -9.55 -4.45 -1.77
C TYR A 107 -9.17 -3.93 -3.15
N THR A 108 -7.87 -3.95 -3.47
CA THR A 108 -7.35 -3.56 -4.79
C THR A 108 -7.86 -4.49 -5.87
N GLU A 109 -7.81 -5.80 -5.64
CA GLU A 109 -8.34 -6.81 -6.55
C GLU A 109 -9.84 -6.65 -6.75
N GLU A 110 -10.61 -6.49 -5.65
CA GLU A 110 -12.04 -6.21 -5.73
C GLU A 110 -12.33 -4.92 -6.52
N TYR A 111 -11.52 -3.88 -6.37
CA TYR A 111 -11.66 -2.63 -7.11
C TYR A 111 -11.34 -2.81 -8.60
N GLU A 112 -10.23 -3.48 -8.94
CA GLU A 112 -9.85 -3.79 -10.33
C GLU A 112 -10.90 -4.69 -11.00
N GLU A 113 -11.43 -5.71 -10.31
CA GLU A 113 -12.52 -6.56 -10.81
C GLU A 113 -13.81 -5.76 -11.03
N ASN A 114 -14.19 -4.89 -10.09
CA ASN A 114 -15.36 -4.02 -10.26
C ASN A 114 -15.18 -3.05 -11.43
N GLU A 115 -13.98 -2.47 -11.63
CA GLU A 115 -13.70 -1.64 -12.81
C GLU A 115 -13.77 -2.47 -14.11
N LEU A 116 -13.20 -3.68 -14.14
CA LEU A 116 -13.26 -4.59 -15.29
C LEU A 116 -14.70 -5.03 -15.63
N LEU A 117 -15.53 -5.30 -14.63
CA LEU A 117 -16.96 -5.59 -14.80
C LEU A 117 -17.73 -4.39 -15.34
N ASN A 118 -17.34 -3.18 -14.93
CA ASN A 118 -17.96 -1.95 -15.43
C ASN A 118 -17.55 -1.66 -16.89
N ILE A 119 -16.31 -1.96 -17.28
CA ILE A 119 -15.84 -1.84 -18.67
C ILE A 119 -16.53 -2.86 -19.59
N THR A 120 -16.70 -4.11 -19.14
CA THR A 120 -17.40 -5.15 -19.92
C THR A 120 -18.91 -4.91 -20.02
N SER A 121 -19.54 -4.31 -19.00
CA SER A 121 -20.95 -3.87 -19.08
C SER A 121 -21.16 -2.70 -20.05
N THR A 122 -20.15 -1.84 -20.26
CA THR A 122 -20.25 -0.71 -21.21
C THR A 122 -20.13 -1.16 -22.68
N LYS A 123 -19.87 -2.44 -22.94
CA LYS A 123 -19.69 -3.01 -24.30
C LYS A 123 -20.94 -3.67 -24.88
N TRP A 124 -22.09 -3.50 -24.23
CA TRP A 124 -23.39 -3.94 -24.71
C TRP A 124 -24.40 -2.78 -24.64
N ILE A 125 -24.24 -1.79 -25.51
CA ILE A 125 -25.30 -0.85 -25.89
C ILE A 125 -25.36 -0.80 -27.41
#